data_AF-A0A820LTD8-F1
#
_entry.id   AF-A0A820LTD8-F1
#
_cell.length_a   1.000
_cell.length_b   1.000
_cell.length_c   1.000
_cell.angle_alpha   90.00
_cell.angle_beta   90.00
_cell.angle_gamma   90.00
#
_symmetry.space_group_name_H-M   'P 1'
#
loop_
_entity.id
_entity.type
_entity.pdbx_description
1 polymer ?
#
loop_
_entity_poly.entity_id
_entity_poly.type
_entity_poly.pdbx_seq_one_letter_code
_entity_poly.pdbx_strand_id
1 'polypeptide(L)'
;MLFRTALILLVLCCVLVFNELNKNNGDTPIKTIRSKQHNIDKNKNKLLKGKPSLCKLSRDMGPCRAAKHRFYYDSTINECKCFTYGGCRGNQNNFRSLHKCQKTCKV
;
A
#
# COMPACT_ATOMS: atom_id res chain seq x y z
N MET A 1 50.40 8.82 31.37
CA MET A 1 49.27 8.02 31.89
C MET A 1 47.91 8.75 31.77
N LEU A 2 47.85 10.07 31.95
CA LEU A 2 46.61 10.88 31.83
C LEU A 2 45.93 10.88 30.44
N PHE A 3 46.68 10.78 29.34
CA PHE A 3 46.08 10.78 27.99
C PHE A 3 45.40 9.46 27.60
N ARG A 4 45.87 8.32 28.13
CA ARG A 4 45.27 7.01 27.85
C ARG A 4 43.95 6.82 28.60
N THR A 5 43.88 7.31 29.84
CA THR A 5 42.63 7.27 30.62
C THR A 5 41.56 8.19 30.03
N ALA A 6 41.93 9.36 29.49
CA ALA A 6 41.00 10.25 28.80
C ALA A 6 40.39 9.64 27.53
N LEU A 7 41.19 8.96 26.70
CA LEU A 7 40.69 8.29 25.49
C LEU A 7 39.77 7.10 25.83
N ILE A 8 40.11 6.32 26.87
CA ILE A 8 39.27 5.21 27.34
C ILE A 8 37.93 5.74 27.89
N LEU A 9 37.93 6.85 28.65
CA LEU A 9 36.70 7.48 29.14
C LEU A 9 35.84 8.05 28.00
N LEU A 10 36.44 8.62 26.95
CA LEU A 10 35.71 9.08 25.76
C LEU A 10 35.08 7.92 24.98
N VAL A 11 35.79 6.81 24.80
CA VAL A 11 35.26 5.62 24.10
C VAL A 11 34.16 4.96 24.93
N LEU A 12 34.33 4.84 26.26
CA LEU A 12 33.28 4.31 27.15
C LEU A 12 32.04 5.22 27.17
N CYS A 13 32.21 6.54 27.25
CA CYS A 13 31.10 7.48 27.10
C CYS A 13 30.41 7.32 25.74
N CYS A 14 31.15 7.20 24.64
CA CYS A 14 30.56 6.97 23.32
C CYS A 14 29.78 5.65 23.25
N VAL A 15 30.30 4.55 23.79
CA VAL A 15 29.60 3.25 23.81
C VAL A 15 28.33 3.31 24.67
N LEU A 16 28.39 3.99 25.83
CA LEU A 16 27.22 4.19 26.69
C LEU A 16 26.16 5.08 26.02
N VAL A 17 26.55 6.17 25.37
CA VAL A 17 25.64 7.05 24.63
C VAL A 17 25.05 6.35 23.40
N PHE A 18 25.83 5.53 22.69
CA PHE A 18 25.38 4.79 21.51
C PHE A 18 24.36 3.69 21.86
N ASN A 19 24.50 3.06 23.03
CA ASN A 19 23.54 2.07 23.54
C ASN A 19 22.19 2.69 23.93
N GLU A 20 22.14 3.97 24.30
CA GLU A 20 20.90 4.69 24.60
C GLU A 20 20.12 5.14 23.35
N LEU A 21 20.81 5.47 22.25
CA LEU A 21 20.14 5.85 20.99
C LEU A 21 19.52 4.66 20.23
N ASN A 22 19.92 3.42 20.54
CA ASN A 22 19.41 2.21 19.86
C ASN A 22 18.23 1.52 20.58
N LYS A 23 17.70 2.10 21.67
CA LYS A 23 16.67 1.44 22.49
C LYS A 23 15.20 1.79 22.19
N ASN A 24 14.89 2.61 21.19
CA ASN A 24 13.51 3.04 20.93
C ASN A 24 13.03 2.90 19.47
N ASN A 25 13.35 1.78 18.81
CA ASN A 25 12.47 1.24 17.76
C ASN A 25 11.34 0.47 18.44
N GLY A 26 10.41 1.22 19.03
CA GLY A 26 9.16 0.73 19.56
C GLY A 26 8.14 0.55 18.45
N ASP A 27 8.40 -0.40 17.54
CA ASP A 27 7.36 -0.96 16.69
C ASP A 27 6.35 -1.67 17.60
N THR A 28 5.23 -1.01 17.86
CA THR A 28 4.10 -1.64 18.54
C THR A 28 3.52 -2.69 17.61
N PRO A 29 3.57 -3.99 17.96
CA PRO A 29 2.78 -4.97 17.25
C PRO A 29 1.35 -4.82 17.79
N ILE A 30 0.49 -4.13 17.04
CA ILE A 30 -0.96 -4.34 17.21
C ILE A 30 -1.21 -5.81 16.85
N LYS A 31 -1.21 -6.65 17.88
CA LYS A 31 -1.62 -8.05 17.80
C LYS A 31 -3.15 -8.08 17.61
N THR A 32 -3.54 -8.47 16.40
CA THR A 32 -4.43 -9.62 16.18
C THR A 32 -5.93 -9.45 16.47
N ILE A 33 -6.72 -9.26 15.40
CA ILE A 33 -7.96 -10.04 15.24
C ILE A 33 -7.57 -11.32 14.47
N ARG A 34 -7.62 -12.44 15.19
CA ARG A 34 -7.30 -13.78 14.70
C ARG A 34 -8.51 -14.35 13.96
N SER A 35 -8.84 -13.84 12.78
CA SER A 35 -9.61 -14.65 11.83
C SER A 35 -8.66 -15.66 11.18
N LYS A 36 -8.58 -16.84 11.81
CA LYS A 36 -8.18 -18.16 11.30
C LYS A 36 -7.09 -18.18 10.22
N GLN A 37 -5.94 -18.75 10.59
CA GLN A 37 -5.07 -19.58 9.77
C GLN A 37 -5.55 -19.79 8.32
N HIS A 38 -5.02 -19.00 7.36
CA HIS A 38 -4.97 -19.44 5.96
C HIS A 38 -3.53 -19.81 5.62
N ASN A 39 -3.07 -20.89 6.25
CA ASN A 39 -1.84 -21.62 5.90
C ASN A 39 -2.24 -23.02 5.42
N ILE A 40 -3.19 -23.05 4.50
CA ILE A 40 -3.40 -24.10 3.51
C ILE A 40 -3.59 -23.30 2.20
N ASP A 41 -2.99 -23.73 1.09
CA ASP A 41 -3.12 -23.15 -0.27
C ASP A 41 -2.04 -22.19 -0.81
N LYS A 42 -0.79 -22.20 -0.31
CA LYS A 42 0.30 -21.48 -1.01
C LYS A 42 0.71 -22.09 -2.37
N ASN A 43 0.16 -23.23 -2.79
CA ASN A 43 0.60 -23.92 -4.02
C ASN A 43 -0.50 -24.61 -4.85
N LYS A 44 -1.75 -24.11 -4.85
CA LYS A 44 -2.77 -24.56 -5.83
C LYS A 44 -3.56 -23.45 -6.53
N ASN A 45 -3.41 -22.17 -6.17
CA ASN A 45 -4.26 -21.08 -6.70
C ASN A 45 -3.49 -19.83 -7.16
N LYS A 46 -2.38 -19.99 -7.88
CA LYS A 46 -1.66 -18.85 -8.48
C LYS A 46 -2.26 -18.39 -9.83
N LEU A 47 -3.06 -19.23 -10.49
CA LEU A 47 -3.57 -18.98 -11.84
C LEU A 47 -5.06 -18.59 -11.92
N LEU A 48 -5.84 -18.75 -10.84
CA LEU A 48 -7.30 -18.52 -10.81
C LEU A 48 -7.75 -17.34 -9.93
N LYS A 49 -6.85 -16.41 -9.61
CA LYS A 49 -7.28 -15.15 -8.97
C LYS A 49 -7.89 -14.25 -10.05
N GLY A 50 -9.19 -14.42 -10.26
CA GLY A 50 -10.01 -13.56 -11.13
C GLY A 50 -9.81 -12.06 -10.84
N LYS A 51 -10.14 -11.21 -11.81
CA LYS A 51 -9.98 -9.75 -11.67
C LYS A 51 -10.73 -9.25 -10.42
N PRO A 52 -10.20 -8.25 -9.69
CA PRO A 52 -10.88 -7.65 -8.54
C PRO A 52 -12.33 -7.26 -8.88
N SER A 53 -13.26 -7.39 -7.92
CA SER A 53 -14.69 -7.10 -8.16
C SER A 53 -14.94 -5.66 -8.63
N LEU A 54 -14.14 -4.69 -8.19
CA LEU A 54 -14.20 -3.30 -8.68
C LEU A 54 -13.97 -3.20 -10.19
N CYS A 55 -13.18 -4.10 -10.78
CA CYS A 55 -12.93 -4.15 -12.23
C CYS A 55 -14.13 -4.74 -12.98
N LYS A 56 -15.21 -5.12 -12.30
CA LYS A 56 -16.46 -5.57 -12.93
C LYS A 56 -17.55 -4.51 -12.86
N LEU A 57 -17.32 -3.40 -12.15
CA LEU A 57 -18.26 -2.30 -12.04
C LEU A 57 -18.21 -1.43 -13.29
N SER A 58 -19.32 -0.84 -13.70
CA SER A 58 -19.35 0.19 -14.73
C SER A 58 -18.67 1.47 -14.24
N ARG A 59 -18.28 2.37 -15.16
CA ARG A 59 -17.88 3.73 -14.78
C ARG A 59 -19.04 4.48 -14.12
N ASP A 60 -18.75 5.27 -13.11
CA ASP A 60 -19.75 6.07 -12.40
C ASP A 60 -19.25 7.51 -12.16
N MET A 61 -19.97 8.47 -12.74
CA MET A 61 -19.67 9.88 -12.63
C MET A 61 -20.04 10.44 -11.25
N GLY A 62 -21.03 9.83 -10.58
CA GLY A 62 -21.65 10.39 -9.38
C GLY A 62 -22.46 11.66 -9.65
N PRO A 63 -23.12 12.22 -8.61
CA PRO A 63 -24.08 13.33 -8.76
C PRO A 63 -23.43 14.72 -8.78
N CYS A 64 -22.16 14.84 -8.40
CA CYS A 64 -21.45 16.12 -8.41
C CYS A 64 -21.05 16.54 -9.84
N ARG A 65 -20.77 17.83 -10.05
CA ARG A 65 -20.53 18.43 -11.38
C ARG A 65 -19.08 18.89 -11.62
N ALA A 66 -18.10 18.37 -10.89
CA ALA A 66 -16.70 18.63 -11.21
C ALA A 66 -16.28 17.82 -12.45
N ALA A 67 -15.37 18.36 -13.26
CA ALA A 67 -14.84 17.66 -14.43
C ALA A 67 -13.48 17.02 -14.12
N LYS A 68 -13.43 15.94 -13.33
CA LYS A 68 -12.16 15.28 -12.99
C LYS A 68 -11.81 14.19 -13.99
N HIS A 69 -10.66 14.29 -14.64
CA HIS A 69 -10.12 13.21 -15.47
C HIS A 69 -9.74 12.01 -14.60
N ARG A 70 -10.33 10.85 -14.91
CA ARG A 70 -10.11 9.57 -14.23
C ARG A 70 -10.06 8.45 -15.24
N PHE A 71 -9.64 7.28 -14.79
CA PHE A 71 -9.59 6.06 -15.59
C PHE A 71 -10.50 5.02 -14.96
N TYR A 72 -11.21 4.25 -15.78
CA TYR A 72 -11.96 3.07 -15.37
C TYR A 72 -11.52 1.90 -16.25
N TYR A 73 -11.67 0.68 -15.74
CA TYR A 73 -11.45 -0.52 -16.54
C TYR A 73 -12.76 -0.93 -17.23
N ASP A 74 -12.68 -1.12 -18.54
CA ASP A 74 -13.74 -1.57 -19.40
C ASP A 74 -13.60 -3.06 -19.68
N SER A 75 -14.45 -3.86 -19.03
CA SER A 75 -14.39 -5.33 -19.14
C SER A 75 -14.82 -5.86 -20.50
N THR A 76 -15.52 -5.08 -21.33
CA THR A 76 -15.99 -5.56 -22.63
C THR A 76 -14.86 -5.64 -23.65
N ILE A 77 -13.90 -4.71 -23.56
CA ILE A 77 -12.74 -4.64 -24.46
C ILE A 77 -11.42 -4.97 -23.75
N ASN A 78 -11.46 -5.27 -22.45
CA ASN A 78 -10.29 -5.54 -21.62
C ASN A 78 -9.25 -4.40 -21.59
N GLU A 79 -9.70 -3.15 -21.49
CA GLU A 79 -8.80 -1.98 -21.47
C GLU A 79 -9.14 -0.98 -20.37
N CYS A 80 -8.18 -0.14 -20.01
CA CYS A 80 -8.42 1.00 -19.13
C CYS A 80 -8.65 2.28 -19.96
N LYS A 81 -9.80 2.92 -19.79
CA LYS A 81 -10.20 4.12 -20.56
C LYS A 81 -10.39 5.33 -19.66
N CYS A 82 -10.21 6.51 -20.24
CA CYS A 82 -10.52 7.78 -19.58
C CYS A 82 -12.04 7.98 -19.43
N PHE A 83 -12.46 8.63 -18.35
CA PHE A 83 -13.81 9.15 -18.19
C PHE A 83 -13.81 10.39 -17.28
N THR A 84 -14.90 11.16 -17.35
CA THR A 84 -15.13 12.31 -16.46
C THR A 84 -15.81 11.85 -15.18
N TYR A 85 -15.18 12.12 -14.04
CA TYR A 85 -15.74 11.88 -12.71
C TYR A 85 -16.24 13.19 -12.10
N GLY A 86 -17.50 13.19 -11.66
CA GLY A 86 -18.22 14.31 -11.07
C GLY A 86 -17.64 14.81 -9.75
N GLY A 87 -16.77 14.02 -9.11
CA GLY A 87 -15.99 14.43 -7.94
C GLY A 87 -16.50 13.91 -6.60
N CYS A 88 -17.71 13.34 -6.54
CA CYS A 88 -18.25 12.70 -5.35
C CYS A 88 -19.10 11.47 -5.68
N ARG A 89 -19.25 10.55 -4.72
CA ARG A 89 -20.17 9.39 -4.73
C ARG A 89 -20.15 8.52 -6.00
N GLY A 90 -19.03 8.45 -6.71
CA GLY A 90 -18.82 7.41 -7.72
C GLY A 90 -18.42 6.09 -7.06
N ASN A 91 -18.24 5.03 -7.87
CA ASN A 91 -17.82 3.72 -7.39
C ASN A 91 -16.27 3.51 -7.43
N GLN A 92 -15.81 2.30 -7.06
CA GLN A 92 -14.37 1.99 -6.99
C GLN A 92 -13.68 1.73 -8.34
N ASN A 93 -14.41 1.61 -9.46
CA ASN A 93 -13.80 1.55 -10.79
C ASN A 93 -13.39 2.95 -11.26
N ASN A 94 -12.50 3.58 -10.48
CA ASN A 94 -12.14 4.97 -10.62
C ASN A 94 -10.70 5.19 -10.14
N PHE A 95 -9.80 5.32 -11.10
CA PHE A 95 -8.36 5.43 -10.88
C PHE A 95 -7.85 6.80 -11.30
N ARG A 96 -6.83 7.30 -10.58
CA ARG A 96 -6.19 8.59 -10.89
C ARG A 96 -5.23 8.54 -12.09
N SER A 97 -4.77 7.35 -12.48
CA SER A 97 -3.84 7.17 -13.59
C SER A 97 -4.12 5.87 -14.33
N LEU A 98 -3.76 5.86 -15.62
CA LEU A 98 -3.83 4.68 -16.48
C LEU A 98 -3.05 3.51 -15.88
N HIS A 99 -1.79 3.74 -15.48
CA HIS A 99 -0.94 2.72 -14.88
C HIS A 99 -1.58 2.07 -13.64
N LYS A 100 -2.23 2.84 -12.77
CA LYS A 100 -2.91 2.29 -11.58
C LYS A 100 -4.10 1.43 -11.96
N CYS A 101 -4.88 1.84 -12.96
CA CYS A 101 -5.96 1.03 -13.51
C CYS A 101 -5.41 -0.29 -14.06
N GLN A 102 -4.39 -0.22 -14.93
CA GLN A 102 -3.80 -1.38 -15.60
C GLN A 102 -3.23 -2.39 -14.61
N LYS A 103 -2.44 -1.91 -13.65
CA LYS A 103 -1.88 -2.73 -12.57
C LYS A 103 -2.95 -3.39 -11.70
N THR A 104 -4.05 -2.69 -11.41
CA THR A 104 -5.11 -3.20 -10.53
C THR A 104 -5.97 -4.25 -11.25
N CYS A 105 -6.37 -3.96 -12.48
CA CYS A 105 -7.26 -4.80 -13.27
C CYS A 105 -6.52 -5.80 -14.19
N LYS A 106 -5.19 -5.85 -14.12
CA LYS A 106 -4.32 -6.78 -14.88
C LYS A 106 -4.66 -6.77 -16.36
N VAL A 107 -4.48 -5.62 -16.97
CA VAL A 107 -4.50 -5.42 -18.43
C VAL A 107 -3.13 -5.00 -18.91
#